data_AF-A0A1D2M370-F1
#
_entry.id   AF-A0A1D2M370-F1
#
_cell.length_a   1.000
_cell.length_b   1.000
_cell.length_c   1.000
_cell.angle_alpha   90.00
_cell.angle_beta   90.00
_cell.angle_gamma   90.00
#
_symmetry.space_group_name_H-M   'P 1'
#
loop_
_entity.id
_entity.type
_entity.pdbx_description
1 polymer ?
#
loop_
_entity_poly.entity_id
_entity_poly.type
_entity_poly.pdbx_seq_one_letter_code
_entity_poly.pdbx_strand_id
1 'polypeptide(L)'
;ELDLEIYNVLFRQSVQFLTSISDQITSHSHQNQDSVSTFNFTLDEPSSAEEVVANYIHNIYEKQASSWIKRSAEADWDYQTDLTNDTARQISEQVSIDYANFRKKVWKLIQTVDYKSFKSDELKRQLDKLNVIGVAALPEDKLTEYTKIYTEMTEIYSTAKICPYRTNPAIWKRKLRISKDCEELLRQVKPLYDELHAYTRYKLREKYIPIETRGSNSRAHFRNMWAQDRRYLNDILAPFPNASMFDVSEELEKRYKPDLEGVTAMFETANEFFVSMGLTNMSVAFGNKALIVKPEDKEVVCSPNAWEFSKDDFRVKMCTTINQKDFITIHHELGHIQYFMNYRNLPVTFREGANSGFHEAIGDVLALSVRTPKHMEKIGLLQTEAGGNTGVSKEST
;
A
#
# COMPACT_ATOMS: atom_id res chain seq x y z
N GLU A 1 -0.33 41.43 17.09
CA GLU A 1 0.88 41.60 16.24
C GLU A 1 1.29 40.31 15.52
N LEU A 2 1.34 39.14 16.18
CA LEU A 2 1.61 37.85 15.51
C LEU A 2 0.62 37.50 14.36
N ASP A 3 -0.68 37.78 14.54
CA ASP A 3 -1.72 37.55 13.51
C ASP A 3 -1.50 38.38 12.24
N LEU A 4 -0.96 39.59 12.36
CA LEU A 4 -0.70 40.50 11.24
C LEU A 4 0.51 40.04 10.42
N GLU A 5 1.49 39.40 11.05
CA GLU A 5 2.69 38.90 10.37
C GLU A 5 2.39 37.64 9.56
N ILE A 6 1.59 36.73 10.11
CA ILE A 6 1.08 35.53 9.43
C ILE A 6 0.13 35.93 8.30
N TYR A 7 -0.78 36.87 8.56
CA TYR A 7 -1.65 37.47 7.55
C TYR A 7 -0.81 38.02 6.40
N ASN A 8 0.22 38.82 6.69
CA ASN A 8 1.08 39.39 5.66
C ASN A 8 1.87 38.34 4.86
N VAL A 9 2.36 37.27 5.50
CA VAL A 9 3.10 36.21 4.79
C VAL A 9 2.18 35.39 3.89
N LEU A 10 1.03 34.96 4.42
CA LEU A 10 0.06 34.16 3.66
C LEU A 10 -0.62 34.98 2.57
N PHE A 11 -0.97 36.23 2.86
CA PHE A 11 -1.51 37.17 1.89
C PHE A 11 -0.50 37.46 0.78
N ARG A 12 0.77 37.75 1.10
CA ARG A 12 1.81 37.95 0.08
C ARG A 12 2.04 36.72 -0.80
N GLN A 13 2.06 35.51 -0.23
CA GLN A 13 2.19 34.29 -1.01
C GLN A 13 0.98 34.04 -1.92
N SER A 14 -0.22 34.34 -1.44
CA SER A 14 -1.46 34.24 -2.21
C SER A 14 -1.51 35.27 -3.34
N VAL A 15 -1.13 36.53 -3.05
CA VAL A 15 -1.05 37.62 -4.04
C VAL A 15 0.03 37.36 -5.08
N GLN A 16 1.22 36.86 -4.70
CA GLN A 16 2.29 36.48 -5.63
C GLN A 16 1.87 35.36 -6.58
N PHE A 17 1.11 34.38 -6.09
CA PHE A 17 0.58 33.30 -6.93
C PHE A 17 -0.49 33.81 -7.91
N LEU A 18 -1.39 34.69 -7.46
CA LEU A 18 -2.43 35.25 -8.32
C LEU A 18 -1.89 36.25 -9.35
N THR A 19 -0.87 37.03 -9.00
CA THR A 19 -0.14 37.86 -9.98
C THR A 19 0.60 37.00 -10.98
N SER A 20 1.24 35.89 -10.56
CA SER A 20 1.82 34.92 -11.50
C SER A 20 0.81 34.30 -12.47
N ILE A 21 -0.43 34.05 -12.02
CA ILE A 21 -1.51 33.57 -12.90
C ILE A 21 -1.98 34.69 -13.85
N SER A 22 -2.16 35.91 -13.33
CA SER A 22 -2.51 37.09 -14.15
C SER A 22 -1.46 37.34 -15.24
N ASP A 23 -0.18 37.23 -14.93
CA ASP A 23 0.92 37.39 -15.88
C ASP A 23 0.96 36.26 -16.92
N GLN A 24 0.63 35.02 -16.51
CA GLN A 24 0.49 33.89 -17.44
C GLN A 24 -0.71 34.04 -18.39
N ILE A 25 -1.82 34.60 -17.91
CA ILE A 25 -3.01 34.91 -18.73
C ILE A 25 -2.72 36.07 -19.68
N THR A 26 -2.03 37.12 -19.20
CA THR A 26 -1.69 38.31 -20.01
C THR A 26 -0.63 37.99 -21.08
N SER A 27 0.31 37.09 -20.79
CA SER A 27 1.27 36.60 -21.79
C SER A 27 0.64 35.71 -22.86
N HIS A 28 -0.46 35.01 -22.56
CA HIS A 28 -1.25 34.26 -23.56
C HIS A 28 -2.21 35.15 -24.37
N SER A 29 -2.65 36.31 -23.84
CA SER A 29 -3.52 37.24 -24.58
C SER A 29 -2.78 38.12 -25.59
N HIS A 30 -1.44 38.13 -25.61
CA HIS A 30 -0.68 38.88 -26.61
C HIS A 30 -0.69 38.26 -28.02
N GLN A 31 -1.38 37.13 -28.23
CA GLN A 31 -1.58 36.54 -29.56
C GLN A 31 -2.97 36.75 -30.18
N ASN A 32 -3.92 37.41 -29.49
CA ASN A 32 -5.20 37.79 -30.09
C ASN A 32 -5.60 39.20 -29.63
N GLN A 33 -5.79 40.10 -30.60
CA GLN A 33 -6.34 41.45 -30.39
C GLN A 33 -7.82 41.34 -30.01
N ASP A 34 -8.11 41.08 -28.74
CA ASP A 34 -9.41 41.36 -28.15
C ASP A 34 -9.21 42.17 -26.87
N SER A 35 -10.05 43.19 -26.70
CA SER A 35 -9.99 44.19 -25.63
C SER A 35 -9.86 43.54 -24.25
N VAL A 36 -8.71 43.72 -23.61
CA VAL A 36 -8.48 43.32 -22.23
C VAL A 36 -9.35 44.21 -21.34
N SER A 37 -10.52 43.71 -20.94
CA SER A 37 -11.23 44.27 -19.79
C SER A 37 -10.33 44.06 -18.58
N THR A 38 -9.91 45.14 -17.93
CA THR A 38 -9.27 45.08 -16.63
C THR A 38 -10.24 44.44 -15.64
N PHE A 39 -10.11 43.13 -15.44
CA PHE A 39 -10.77 42.42 -14.36
C PHE A 39 -10.14 42.90 -13.06
N ASN A 40 -10.76 43.90 -12.43
CA ASN A 40 -10.49 44.24 -11.04
C ASN A 40 -10.97 43.07 -10.18
N PHE A 41 -10.06 42.14 -9.89
CA PHE A 41 -10.27 41.11 -8.89
C PHE A 41 -10.10 41.77 -7.51
N THR A 42 -11.17 42.36 -6.97
CA THR A 42 -11.24 42.62 -5.53
C THR A 42 -11.39 41.28 -4.84
N LEU A 43 -10.28 40.72 -4.36
CA LEU A 43 -10.37 39.79 -3.23
C LEU A 43 -10.87 40.62 -2.06
N ASP A 44 -12.10 40.36 -1.63
CA ASP A 44 -12.53 40.80 -0.30
C ASP A 44 -11.45 40.34 0.69
N GLU A 45 -10.96 41.26 1.53
CA GLU A 45 -9.99 40.87 2.56
C GLU A 45 -10.62 39.78 3.42
N PRO A 46 -9.93 38.63 3.61
CA PRO A 46 -10.51 37.52 4.34
C PRO A 46 -10.89 37.97 5.74
N SER A 47 -12.12 37.67 6.12
CA SER A 47 -12.78 38.20 7.32
C SER A 47 -12.25 37.60 8.62
N SER A 48 -11.46 36.51 8.54
CA SER A 48 -10.92 35.79 9.70
C SER A 48 -9.67 34.97 9.37
N ALA A 49 -8.89 34.63 10.40
CA ALA A 49 -7.76 33.70 10.29
C ALA A 49 -8.18 32.30 9.77
N GLU A 50 -9.39 31.84 10.13
CA GLU A 50 -9.95 30.58 9.63
C GLU A 50 -10.12 30.61 8.11
N GLU A 51 -10.64 31.71 7.56
CA GLU A 51 -10.84 31.90 6.12
C GLU A 51 -9.50 31.98 5.37
N VAL A 52 -8.50 32.67 5.92
CA VAL A 52 -7.13 32.70 5.38
C VAL A 52 -6.56 31.29 5.28
N VAL A 53 -6.67 30.51 6.35
CA VAL A 53 -6.11 29.15 6.40
C VAL A 53 -6.88 28.20 5.48
N ALA A 54 -8.20 28.29 5.43
CA ALA A 54 -9.02 27.52 4.50
C ALA A 54 -8.62 27.80 3.04
N ASN A 55 -8.43 29.07 2.69
CA ASN A 55 -7.99 29.49 1.35
C ASN A 55 -6.57 29.00 1.03
N TYR A 56 -5.64 29.07 2.00
CA TYR A 56 -4.30 28.51 1.84
C TYR A 56 -4.34 27.00 1.59
N ILE A 57 -5.11 26.26 2.40
CA ILE A 57 -5.21 24.80 2.27
C ILE A 57 -5.78 24.43 0.90
N HIS A 58 -6.92 25.02 0.53
CA HIS A 58 -7.64 24.68 -0.70
C HIS A 58 -6.88 25.09 -1.97
N ASN A 59 -6.33 26.30 -2.01
CA ASN A 59 -5.79 26.86 -3.26
C ASN A 59 -4.29 26.62 -3.45
N ILE A 60 -3.53 26.46 -2.37
CA ILE A 60 -2.06 26.40 -2.39
C ILE A 60 -1.58 25.02 -1.93
N TYR A 61 -1.90 24.63 -0.69
CA TYR A 61 -1.39 23.40 -0.10
C TYR A 61 -1.81 22.16 -0.92
N GLU A 62 -3.09 22.04 -1.27
CA GLU A 62 -3.60 20.86 -2.02
C GLU A 62 -2.85 20.62 -3.33
N LYS A 63 -2.53 21.69 -4.08
CA LYS A 63 -1.78 21.60 -5.34
C LYS A 63 -0.31 21.21 -5.09
N GLN A 64 0.34 21.87 -4.13
CA GLN A 64 1.73 21.59 -3.78
C GLN A 64 1.89 20.17 -3.24
N ALA A 65 1.02 19.76 -2.32
CA ALA A 65 1.02 18.42 -1.72
C ALA A 65 0.76 17.34 -2.78
N SER A 66 -0.22 17.53 -3.67
CA SER A 66 -0.47 16.60 -4.77
C SER A 66 0.74 16.45 -5.69
N SER A 67 1.42 17.56 -6.01
CA SER A 67 2.62 17.55 -6.84
C SER A 67 3.78 16.83 -6.15
N TRP A 68 3.97 17.05 -4.84
CA TRP A 68 5.00 16.36 -4.07
C TRP A 68 4.73 14.87 -3.91
N ILE A 69 3.49 14.47 -3.64
CA ILE A 69 3.09 13.05 -3.54
C ILE A 69 3.38 12.34 -4.86
N LYS A 70 2.96 12.93 -5.98
CA LYS A 70 3.24 12.37 -7.30
C LYS A 70 4.74 12.19 -7.52
N ARG A 71 5.52 13.24 -7.27
CA ARG A 71 6.98 13.21 -7.46
C ARG A 71 7.67 12.18 -6.57
N SER A 72 7.24 12.07 -5.32
CA SER A 72 7.75 11.07 -4.36
C SER A 72 7.40 9.66 -4.82
N ALA A 73 6.15 9.41 -5.20
CA ALA A 73 5.70 8.12 -5.69
C ALA A 73 6.44 7.71 -6.97
N GLU A 74 6.65 8.63 -7.92
CA GLU A 74 7.43 8.39 -9.15
C GLU A 74 8.88 8.00 -8.84
N ALA A 75 9.56 8.76 -7.97
CA ALA A 75 10.94 8.47 -7.60
C ALA A 75 11.09 7.11 -6.87
N ASP A 76 10.19 6.81 -5.93
CA ASP A 76 10.19 5.54 -5.21
C ASP A 76 9.84 4.37 -6.11
N TRP A 77 8.92 4.56 -7.06
CA TRP A 77 8.58 3.56 -8.06
C TRP A 77 9.79 3.21 -8.93
N ASP A 78 10.48 4.22 -9.46
CA ASP A 78 11.64 4.04 -10.33
C ASP A 78 12.76 3.27 -9.60
N TYR A 79 12.97 3.56 -8.31
CA TYR A 79 13.93 2.80 -7.50
C TYR A 79 13.45 1.37 -7.20
N GLN A 80 12.20 1.19 -6.76
CA GLN A 80 11.70 -0.14 -6.37
C GLN A 80 11.49 -1.10 -7.55
N THR A 81 11.39 -0.57 -8.78
CA THR A 81 11.28 -1.34 -10.02
C THR A 81 12.63 -1.52 -10.73
N ASP A 82 13.71 -0.98 -10.17
CA ASP A 82 15.09 -1.19 -10.60
C ASP A 82 16.07 -0.89 -9.45
N LEU A 83 16.23 -1.85 -8.55
CA LEU A 83 17.09 -1.72 -7.37
C LEU A 83 18.57 -1.57 -7.71
N THR A 84 18.96 -1.89 -8.95
CA THR A 84 20.35 -1.73 -9.42
C THR A 84 20.65 -0.33 -9.92
N ASN A 85 19.63 0.52 -10.07
CA ASN A 85 19.79 1.88 -10.53
C ASN A 85 20.13 2.83 -9.38
N ASP A 86 21.43 3.01 -9.15
CA ASP A 86 21.96 3.92 -8.13
C ASP A 86 21.48 5.37 -8.29
N THR A 87 21.28 5.81 -9.54
CA THR A 87 20.76 7.17 -9.81
C THR A 87 19.31 7.28 -9.33
N ALA A 88 18.47 6.28 -9.61
CA ALA A 88 17.09 6.24 -9.14
C ALA A 88 17.02 6.19 -7.60
N ARG A 89 17.91 5.42 -6.96
CA ARG A 89 18.05 5.40 -5.50
C ARG A 89 18.34 6.81 -4.95
N GLN A 90 19.37 7.47 -5.45
CA GLN A 90 19.76 8.82 -5.00
C GLN A 90 18.64 9.85 -5.22
N ILE A 91 17.91 9.75 -6.33
CA ILE A 91 16.76 10.61 -6.61
C ILE A 91 15.62 10.34 -5.62
N SER A 92 15.26 9.07 -5.35
CA SER A 92 14.26 8.69 -4.36
C SER A 92 14.62 9.21 -2.96
N GLU A 93 15.87 9.06 -2.54
CA GLU A 93 16.36 9.58 -1.26
C GLU A 93 16.25 11.11 -1.19
N GLN A 94 16.72 11.82 -2.23
CA GLN A 94 16.69 13.27 -2.25
C GLN A 94 15.26 13.82 -2.28
N VAL A 95 14.38 13.23 -3.09
CA VAL A 95 12.96 13.62 -3.16
C VAL A 95 12.27 13.37 -1.82
N SER A 96 12.58 12.27 -1.14
CA SER A 96 12.07 11.98 0.21
C SER A 96 12.48 13.05 1.23
N ILE A 97 13.74 13.48 1.20
CA ILE A 97 14.26 14.56 2.05
C ILE A 97 13.58 15.89 1.73
N ASP A 98 13.50 16.26 0.45
CA ASP A 98 12.88 17.50 0.00
C ASP A 98 11.39 17.57 0.39
N TYR A 99 10.68 16.45 0.24
CA TYR A 99 9.27 16.36 0.62
C TYR A 99 9.07 16.47 2.13
N ALA A 100 9.93 15.81 2.93
CA ALA A 100 9.93 15.98 4.38
C ALA A 100 10.18 17.45 4.77
N ASN A 101 11.10 18.14 4.09
CA ASN A 101 11.36 19.55 4.29
C ASN A 101 10.18 20.45 3.92
N PHE A 102 9.45 20.13 2.85
CA PHE A 102 8.17 20.78 2.52
C PHE A 102 7.15 20.60 3.66
N ARG A 103 6.94 19.37 4.14
CA ARG A 103 6.02 19.08 5.26
C ARG A 103 6.39 19.84 6.52
N LYS A 104 7.69 19.94 6.83
CA LYS A 104 8.20 20.70 7.98
C LYS A 104 7.92 22.20 7.87
N LYS A 105 8.01 22.78 6.66
CA LYS A 105 7.65 24.19 6.40
C LYS A 105 6.16 24.43 6.64
N VAL A 106 5.30 23.56 6.10
CA VAL A 106 3.84 23.64 6.32
C VAL A 106 3.51 23.51 7.80
N TRP A 107 4.14 22.57 8.50
CA TRP A 107 3.94 22.40 9.94
C TRP A 107 4.34 23.63 10.75
N LYS A 108 5.47 24.27 10.43
CA LYS A 108 5.89 25.53 11.09
C LYS A 108 4.85 26.62 10.93
N LEU A 109 4.25 26.74 9.74
CA LEU A 109 3.17 27.68 9.49
C LEU A 109 1.91 27.33 10.32
N ILE A 110 1.57 26.05 10.44
CA ILE A 110 0.43 25.62 11.25
C ILE A 110 0.65 25.93 12.74
N GLN A 111 1.88 25.82 13.24
CA GLN A 111 2.19 26.15 14.64
C GLN A 111 1.94 27.63 14.98
N THR A 112 1.88 28.52 14.00
CA THR A 112 1.63 29.94 14.26
C THR A 112 0.14 30.28 14.37
N VAL A 113 -0.75 29.31 14.12
CA VAL A 113 -2.20 29.52 14.06
C VAL A 113 -2.89 28.78 15.21
N ASP A 114 -3.77 29.46 15.95
CA ASP A 114 -4.68 28.81 16.91
C ASP A 114 -5.89 28.18 16.20
N TYR A 115 -5.64 27.11 15.45
CA TYR A 115 -6.67 26.44 14.68
C TYR A 115 -7.66 25.65 15.56
N LYS A 116 -7.39 25.48 16.86
CA LYS A 116 -8.33 24.82 17.78
C LYS A 116 -9.57 25.69 18.04
N SER A 117 -9.44 27.00 17.86
CA SER A 117 -10.54 27.96 17.94
C SER A 117 -11.47 27.97 16.70
N PHE A 118 -11.08 27.30 15.61
CA PHE A 118 -11.82 27.31 14.35
C PHE A 118 -13.18 26.62 14.45
N LYS A 119 -14.16 27.13 13.71
CA LYS A 119 -15.53 26.61 13.69
C LYS A 119 -15.62 25.32 12.87
N SER A 120 -14.92 25.25 11.74
CA SER A 120 -14.93 24.10 10.84
C SER A 120 -14.22 22.89 11.44
N ASP A 121 -14.99 21.85 11.78
CA ASP A 121 -14.45 20.56 12.25
C ASP A 121 -13.62 19.86 11.18
N GLU A 122 -13.98 20.03 9.90
CA GLU A 122 -13.24 19.48 8.78
C GLU A 122 -11.84 20.12 8.69
N LEU A 123 -11.77 21.45 8.73
CA LEU A 123 -10.50 22.18 8.66
C LEU A 123 -9.63 21.86 9.88
N LYS A 124 -10.22 21.81 11.08
CA LYS A 124 -9.51 21.37 12.29
C LYS A 124 -8.90 19.98 12.11
N ARG A 125 -9.67 19.03 11.57
CA ARG A 125 -9.20 17.67 11.33
C ARG A 125 -8.07 17.62 10.30
N GLN A 126 -8.13 18.43 9.24
CA GLN A 126 -7.03 18.54 8.26
C GLN A 126 -5.76 19.06 8.93
N LEU A 127 -5.87 20.15 9.70
CA LEU A 127 -4.74 20.77 10.38
C LEU A 127 -4.16 19.86 11.46
N ASP A 128 -4.99 19.10 12.17
CA ASP A 128 -4.55 18.06 13.11
C ASP A 128 -3.70 16.98 12.43
N LYS A 129 -4.10 16.53 11.24
CA LYS A 129 -3.31 15.57 10.46
C LYS A 129 -1.98 16.17 10.00
N LEU A 130 -2.01 17.41 9.50
CA LEU A 130 -0.80 18.12 9.07
C LEU A 130 0.14 18.44 10.24
N ASN A 131 -0.39 18.51 11.46
CA ASN A 131 0.40 18.70 12.67
C ASN A 131 1.27 17.46 13.02
N VAL A 132 0.95 16.29 12.45
CA VAL A 132 1.71 15.04 12.63
C VAL A 132 2.71 14.89 11.47
N ILE A 133 3.93 15.38 11.69
CA ILE A 133 4.98 15.40 10.64
C ILE A 133 5.87 14.14 10.58
N GLY A 134 5.79 13.25 11.58
CA GLY A 134 6.55 12.00 11.60
C GLY A 134 8.06 12.22 11.45
N VAL A 135 8.69 11.50 10.52
CA VAL A 135 10.14 11.55 10.24
C VAL A 135 10.63 12.96 9.88
N ALA A 136 9.78 13.81 9.29
CA ALA A 136 10.13 15.18 8.95
C ALA A 136 10.42 16.08 10.17
N ALA A 137 10.11 15.62 11.39
CA ALA A 137 10.53 16.29 12.61
C ALA A 137 12.06 16.31 12.79
N LEU A 138 12.76 15.30 12.26
CA LEU A 138 14.20 15.13 12.43
C LEU A 138 14.99 16.35 11.92
N PRO A 139 16.14 16.68 12.56
CA PRO A 139 17.16 17.56 11.98
C PRO A 139 17.67 17.03 10.63
N GLU A 140 18.23 17.90 9.80
CA GLU A 140 18.64 17.58 8.41
C GLU A 140 19.64 16.43 8.32
N ASP A 141 20.65 16.43 9.19
CA ASP A 141 21.67 15.37 9.28
C ASP A 141 21.03 14.02 9.63
N LYS A 142 20.10 14.02 10.58
CA LYS A 142 19.38 12.81 11.02
C LYS A 142 18.33 12.33 10.02
N LEU A 143 17.69 13.24 9.31
CA LEU A 143 16.78 12.90 8.22
C LEU A 143 17.55 12.21 7.09
N THR A 144 18.70 12.76 6.71
CA THR A 144 19.58 12.15 5.69
C THR A 144 20.06 10.76 6.13
N GLU A 145 20.55 10.63 7.37
CA GLU A 145 20.98 9.36 7.94
C GLU A 145 19.83 8.33 7.96
N TYR A 146 18.64 8.73 8.42
CA TYR A 146 17.45 7.88 8.44
C TYR A 146 17.07 7.36 7.05
N THR A 147 17.01 8.26 6.06
CA THR A 147 16.60 7.90 4.70
C THR A 147 17.57 6.89 4.07
N LYS A 148 18.88 7.08 4.26
CA LYS A 148 19.90 6.12 3.78
C LYS A 148 19.80 4.76 4.45
N ILE A 149 19.63 4.73 5.77
CA ILE A 149 19.47 3.46 6.50
C ILE A 149 18.21 2.72 5.99
N TYR A 150 17.13 3.45 5.74
CA TYR A 150 15.89 2.86 5.24
C TYR A 150 16.04 2.23 3.85
N THR A 151 16.70 2.92 2.91
CA THR A 151 16.95 2.39 1.56
C THR A 151 17.91 1.21 1.60
N GLU A 152 19.02 1.30 2.35
CA GLU A 152 19.97 0.19 2.54
C GLU A 152 19.29 -1.06 3.13
N MET A 153 18.44 -0.89 4.15
CA MET A 153 17.70 -2.01 4.73
C MET A 153 16.74 -2.65 3.70
N THR A 154 16.08 -1.82 2.88
CA THR A 154 15.16 -2.28 1.83
C THR A 154 15.92 -3.06 0.76
N GLU A 155 17.08 -2.56 0.33
CA GLU A 155 17.97 -3.20 -0.64
C GLU A 155 18.47 -4.54 -0.12
N ILE A 156 19.02 -4.58 1.11
CA ILE A 156 19.52 -5.79 1.75
C ILE A 156 18.41 -6.84 1.83
N TYR A 157 17.24 -6.46 2.33
CA TYR A 157 16.13 -7.40 2.47
C TYR A 157 15.62 -7.94 1.12
N SER A 158 15.61 -7.09 0.08
CA SER A 158 15.05 -7.42 -1.24
C SER A 158 16.01 -8.20 -2.14
N THR A 159 17.33 -8.00 -1.97
CA THR A 159 18.36 -8.58 -2.85
C THR A 159 19.18 -9.70 -2.21
N ALA A 160 19.08 -9.89 -0.89
CA ALA A 160 19.85 -10.91 -0.19
C ALA A 160 19.57 -12.31 -0.76
N LYS A 161 20.63 -12.96 -1.26
CA LYS A 161 20.60 -14.36 -1.71
C LYS A 161 21.22 -15.23 -0.61
N ILE A 162 20.49 -16.27 -0.21
CA ILE A 162 20.98 -17.24 0.78
C ILE A 162 21.65 -18.40 0.02
N CYS A 163 22.96 -18.58 0.19
CA CYS A 163 23.67 -19.75 -0.32
C CYS A 163 23.21 -21.05 0.40
N PRO A 164 23.32 -22.24 -0.22
CA PRO A 164 22.95 -23.51 0.41
C PRO A 164 23.59 -23.70 1.79
N TYR A 165 22.76 -24.00 2.78
CA TYR A 165 23.07 -23.82 4.19
C TYR A 165 23.76 -25.05 4.83
N ARG A 166 24.81 -24.81 5.64
CA ARG A 166 25.30 -25.72 6.71
C ARG A 166 24.93 -25.12 8.08
N THR A 167 24.44 -25.99 8.97
CA THR A 167 23.69 -25.75 10.21
C THR A 167 24.24 -24.72 11.21
N ASN A 168 23.39 -23.79 11.70
CA ASN A 168 23.43 -23.23 13.07
C ASN A 168 22.14 -22.43 13.47
N PRO A 169 21.31 -22.86 14.45
CA PRO A 169 20.11 -22.12 14.83
C PRO A 169 20.24 -21.32 16.14
N ALA A 170 20.16 -19.99 16.05
CA ALA A 170 19.88 -19.05 17.15
C ALA A 170 19.31 -17.76 16.51
N ILE A 171 18.41 -16.92 17.02
CA ILE A 171 17.80 -16.52 18.30
C ILE A 171 16.51 -15.77 17.91
N TRP A 172 15.43 -15.67 18.72
CA TRP A 172 14.64 -14.42 18.89
C TRP A 172 13.78 -14.48 20.18
N LYS A 173 13.88 -13.45 21.04
CA LYS A 173 12.86 -13.07 22.04
C LYS A 173 12.86 -11.55 22.15
N ARG A 174 11.73 -10.91 21.87
CA ARG A 174 11.47 -9.54 22.29
C ARG A 174 9.98 -9.38 22.61
N LYS A 175 9.67 -8.69 23.71
CA LYS A 175 8.29 -8.35 24.08
C LYS A 175 7.88 -7.09 23.31
N LEU A 176 6.76 -7.17 22.59
CA LEU A 176 6.05 -6.00 22.08
C LEU A 176 5.12 -5.46 23.17
N ARG A 177 4.97 -4.15 23.22
CA ARG A 177 3.93 -3.47 24.01
C ARG A 177 2.74 -3.23 23.08
N ILE A 178 1.63 -3.87 23.39
CA ILE A 178 0.41 -3.89 22.57
C ILE A 178 -0.62 -2.96 23.25
N SER A 179 -1.55 -2.36 22.50
CA SER A 179 -2.63 -1.54 23.09
C SER A 179 -3.60 -2.41 23.89
N LYS A 180 -4.33 -1.81 24.85
CA LYS A 180 -5.31 -2.55 25.67
C LYS A 180 -6.39 -3.24 24.83
N ASP A 181 -6.84 -2.61 23.76
CA ASP A 181 -7.85 -3.18 22.87
C ASP A 181 -7.31 -4.41 22.13
N CYS A 182 -6.06 -4.35 21.67
CA CYS A 182 -5.40 -5.49 21.04
C CYS A 182 -5.10 -6.62 22.06
N GLU A 183 -4.78 -6.30 23.31
CA GLU A 183 -4.66 -7.29 24.39
C GLU A 183 -5.99 -8.02 24.65
N GLU A 184 -7.10 -7.27 24.66
CA GLU A 184 -8.43 -7.84 24.86
C GLU A 184 -8.87 -8.71 23.67
N LEU A 185 -8.67 -8.26 22.43
CA LEU A 185 -8.92 -9.07 21.24
C LEU A 185 -8.06 -10.34 21.22
N LEU A 186 -6.77 -10.22 21.57
CA LEU A 186 -5.88 -11.37 21.67
C LEU A 186 -6.38 -12.35 22.75
N ARG A 187 -6.88 -11.85 23.89
CA ARG A 187 -7.47 -12.67 24.95
C ARG A 187 -8.68 -13.46 24.46
N GLN A 188 -9.52 -12.86 23.61
CA GLN A 188 -10.69 -13.53 23.02
C GLN A 188 -10.30 -14.59 21.97
N VAL A 189 -9.25 -14.34 21.18
CA VAL A 189 -8.74 -15.30 20.17
C VAL A 189 -7.91 -16.41 20.82
N LYS A 190 -7.31 -16.17 21.99
CA LYS A 190 -6.36 -17.07 22.66
C LYS A 190 -6.87 -18.51 22.82
N PRO A 191 -8.12 -18.79 23.25
CA PRO A 191 -8.60 -20.17 23.40
C PRO A 191 -8.53 -20.95 22.08
N LEU A 192 -8.97 -20.36 20.98
CA LEU A 192 -8.87 -20.98 19.65
C LEU A 192 -7.41 -21.18 19.23
N TYR A 193 -6.56 -20.18 19.48
CA TYR A 193 -5.13 -20.28 19.16
C TYR A 193 -4.45 -21.40 19.96
N ASP A 194 -4.76 -21.55 21.25
CA ASP A 194 -4.17 -22.57 22.11
C ASP A 194 -4.50 -23.99 21.60
N GLU A 195 -5.76 -24.24 21.22
CA GLU A 195 -6.19 -25.52 20.63
C GLU A 195 -5.49 -25.78 19.30
N LEU A 196 -5.49 -24.80 18.38
CA LEU A 196 -4.81 -24.92 17.09
C LEU A 196 -3.30 -25.15 17.26
N HIS A 197 -2.68 -24.44 18.20
CA HIS A 197 -1.26 -24.59 18.52
C HIS A 197 -0.95 -25.96 19.14
N ALA A 198 -1.80 -26.45 20.06
CA ALA A 198 -1.65 -27.76 20.66
C ALA A 198 -1.76 -28.88 19.62
N TYR A 199 -2.77 -28.82 18.74
CA TYR A 199 -2.95 -29.76 17.63
C TYR A 199 -1.78 -29.71 16.63
N THR A 200 -1.37 -28.50 16.22
CA THR A 200 -0.20 -28.30 15.33
C THR A 200 1.04 -28.94 15.94
N ARG A 201 1.30 -28.68 17.22
CA ARG A 201 2.42 -29.25 17.93
C ARG A 201 2.34 -30.77 17.94
N TYR A 202 1.19 -31.35 18.30
CA TYR A 202 0.96 -32.80 18.30
C TYR A 202 1.31 -33.43 16.95
N LYS A 203 0.75 -32.92 15.84
CA LYS A 203 1.00 -33.46 14.49
C LYS A 203 2.46 -33.32 14.03
N LEU A 204 3.10 -32.20 14.35
CA LEU A 204 4.53 -32.03 14.08
C LEU A 204 5.39 -33.00 14.88
N ARG A 205 5.00 -33.33 16.13
CA ARG A 205 5.70 -34.36 16.92
C ARG A 205 5.57 -35.73 16.27
N GLU A 206 4.37 -36.11 15.81
CA GLU A 206 4.15 -37.39 15.11
C GLU A 206 5.04 -37.50 13.86
N LYS A 207 5.21 -36.41 13.10
CA LYS A 207 5.98 -36.43 11.84
C LYS A 207 7.50 -36.36 12.05
N TYR A 208 7.98 -35.56 13.00
CA TYR A 208 9.40 -35.16 13.07
C TYR A 208 10.16 -35.65 14.31
N ILE A 209 9.47 -36.14 15.35
CA ILE A 209 10.14 -36.51 16.60
C ILE A 209 9.99 -38.02 16.83
N PRO A 210 11.10 -38.78 16.83
CA PRO A 210 11.10 -40.17 17.26
C PRO A 210 10.57 -40.27 18.71
N ILE A 211 9.76 -41.30 18.98
CA ILE A 211 9.06 -41.53 20.25
C ILE A 211 9.98 -41.40 21.49
N GLU A 212 11.26 -41.69 21.33
CA GLU A 212 12.32 -41.72 22.35
C GLU A 212 12.74 -40.36 22.93
N THR A 213 12.38 -39.21 22.31
CA THR A 213 12.85 -37.87 22.73
C THR A 213 11.77 -36.95 23.31
N ARG A 214 10.63 -37.53 23.73
CA ARG A 214 9.38 -36.83 24.14
C ARG A 214 9.51 -35.79 25.27
N GLY A 215 10.64 -35.73 26.00
CA GLY A 215 10.93 -34.74 27.04
C GLY A 215 11.68 -33.47 26.59
N SER A 216 12.17 -33.41 25.35
CA SER A 216 12.92 -32.25 24.83
C SER A 216 12.02 -31.24 24.13
N ASN A 217 12.31 -29.95 24.29
CA ASN A 217 11.65 -28.87 23.55
C ASN A 217 12.02 -28.95 22.06
N SER A 218 11.16 -29.61 21.29
CA SER A 218 11.32 -29.72 19.85
C SER A 218 11.16 -28.37 19.15
N ARG A 219 12.23 -27.91 18.50
CA ARG A 219 12.22 -26.78 17.57
C ARG A 219 11.84 -27.31 16.19
N ALA A 220 10.57 -27.21 15.81
CA ALA A 220 10.19 -27.43 14.43
C ALA A 220 10.67 -26.23 13.61
N HIS A 221 11.57 -26.48 12.66
CA HIS A 221 11.96 -25.48 11.67
C HIS A 221 10.77 -25.24 10.73
N PHE A 222 10.30 -23.99 10.67
CA PHE A 222 9.10 -23.60 9.94
C PHE A 222 9.46 -23.34 8.47
N ARG A 223 8.68 -23.90 7.52
CA ARG A 223 8.89 -23.66 6.07
C ARG A 223 8.50 -22.25 5.62
N ASN A 224 7.81 -21.48 6.47
CA ASN A 224 7.71 -20.03 6.37
C ASN A 224 8.71 -19.39 7.35
N MET A 225 9.54 -18.47 6.86
CA MET A 225 10.63 -17.86 7.63
C MET A 225 10.14 -17.19 8.92
N TRP A 226 8.95 -16.60 8.90
CA TRP A 226 8.39 -15.84 10.02
C TRP A 226 7.31 -16.60 10.81
N ALA A 227 6.92 -17.79 10.34
CA ALA A 227 5.79 -18.57 10.85
C ALA A 227 4.49 -17.75 11.05
N GLN A 228 4.32 -16.69 10.25
CA GLN A 228 3.17 -15.76 10.34
C GLN A 228 1.86 -16.39 9.84
N ASP A 229 1.99 -17.44 9.03
CA ASP A 229 0.91 -18.25 8.49
C ASP A 229 1.36 -19.72 8.52
N ARG A 230 0.43 -20.66 8.67
CA ARG A 230 0.70 -22.11 8.75
C ARG A 230 0.05 -22.92 7.62
N ARG A 231 -0.58 -22.29 6.63
CA ARG A 231 -1.24 -22.97 5.50
C ARG A 231 -0.32 -23.97 4.77
N TYR A 232 0.98 -23.71 4.71
CA TYR A 232 1.96 -24.61 4.09
C TYR A 232 2.15 -25.95 4.82
N LEU A 233 1.63 -26.10 6.04
CA LEU A 233 1.67 -27.35 6.81
C LEU A 233 0.44 -28.24 6.54
N ASN A 234 -0.38 -27.93 5.53
CA ASN A 234 -1.64 -28.64 5.32
C ASN A 234 -1.44 -30.15 5.10
N ASP A 235 -0.34 -30.57 4.48
CA ASP A 235 0.06 -31.98 4.31
C ASP A 235 0.24 -32.73 5.65
N ILE A 236 0.55 -32.00 6.73
CA ILE A 236 0.74 -32.54 8.07
C ILE A 236 -0.50 -32.31 8.94
N LEU A 237 -1.19 -31.19 8.76
CA LEU A 237 -2.25 -30.73 9.66
C LEU A 237 -3.65 -31.12 9.21
N ALA A 238 -3.84 -31.54 7.95
CA ALA A 238 -5.15 -31.94 7.42
C ALA A 238 -5.86 -32.93 8.37
N PRO A 239 -7.03 -32.56 8.94
CA PRO A 239 -7.78 -33.45 9.82
C PRO A 239 -8.27 -34.72 9.11
N PHE A 240 -8.53 -34.61 7.80
CA PHE A 240 -8.96 -35.69 6.93
C PHE A 240 -7.95 -35.80 5.76
N PRO A 241 -6.91 -36.65 5.87
CA PRO A 241 -5.83 -36.72 4.88
C PRO A 241 -6.29 -37.09 3.47
N ASN A 242 -7.41 -37.81 3.35
CA ASN A 242 -7.98 -38.26 2.09
C ASN A 242 -8.98 -37.25 1.49
N ALA A 243 -9.30 -36.16 2.20
CA ALA A 243 -10.13 -35.11 1.66
C ALA A 243 -9.27 -34.19 0.79
N SER A 244 -9.67 -34.00 -0.47
CA SER A 244 -8.94 -33.12 -1.38
C SER A 244 -9.26 -31.65 -1.08
N MET A 245 -8.22 -30.82 -1.01
CA MET A 245 -8.38 -29.37 -1.06
C MET A 245 -8.26 -28.97 -2.52
N PHE A 246 -9.22 -28.20 -3.03
CA PHE A 246 -9.15 -27.73 -4.41
C PHE A 246 -7.96 -26.77 -4.57
N ASP A 247 -7.26 -26.91 -5.70
CA ASP A 247 -6.21 -26.01 -6.15
C ASP A 247 -6.43 -25.80 -7.64
N VAL A 248 -6.70 -24.56 -8.05
CA VAL A 248 -6.95 -24.20 -9.44
C VAL A 248 -5.68 -23.82 -10.20
N SER A 249 -4.49 -23.99 -9.62
CA SER A 249 -3.23 -23.59 -10.25
C SER A 249 -3.00 -24.25 -11.62
N GLU A 250 -3.28 -25.55 -11.75
CA GLU A 250 -3.15 -26.24 -13.05
C GLU A 250 -4.12 -25.69 -14.11
N GLU A 251 -5.35 -25.34 -13.72
CA GLU A 251 -6.32 -24.74 -14.66
C GLU A 251 -5.95 -23.30 -15.02
N LEU A 252 -5.37 -22.55 -14.08
CA LEU A 252 -4.80 -21.23 -14.36
C LEU A 252 -3.64 -21.32 -15.36
N GLU A 253 -2.74 -22.29 -15.20
CA GLU A 253 -1.61 -22.52 -16.11
C GLU A 253 -2.06 -22.96 -17.51
N LYS A 254 -3.19 -23.66 -17.63
CA LYS A 254 -3.81 -23.97 -18.93
C LYS A 254 -4.44 -22.74 -19.59
N ARG A 255 -4.95 -21.80 -18.80
CA ARG A 255 -5.68 -20.62 -19.28
C ARG A 255 -4.78 -19.42 -19.59
N TYR A 256 -3.70 -19.24 -18.82
CA TYR A 256 -2.84 -18.07 -18.90
C TYR A 256 -1.38 -18.46 -19.09
N LYS A 257 -0.65 -17.63 -19.84
CA LYS A 257 0.80 -17.76 -20.01
C LYS A 257 1.54 -16.94 -18.94
N PRO A 258 2.73 -17.37 -18.51
CA PRO A 258 3.58 -16.61 -17.59
C PRO A 258 4.34 -15.48 -18.32
N ASP A 259 3.64 -14.72 -19.16
CA ASP A 259 4.14 -13.55 -19.88
C ASP A 259 3.25 -12.34 -19.60
N LEU A 260 3.62 -11.16 -20.12
CA LEU A 260 2.88 -9.92 -19.85
C LEU A 260 1.42 -10.00 -20.30
N GLU A 261 1.15 -10.61 -21.46
CA GLU A 261 -0.21 -10.72 -22.01
C GLU A 261 -1.07 -11.66 -21.16
N GLY A 262 -0.55 -12.84 -20.83
CA GLY A 262 -1.24 -13.83 -20.01
C GLY A 262 -1.49 -13.35 -18.58
N VAL A 263 -0.52 -12.69 -17.96
CA VAL A 263 -0.69 -12.08 -16.64
C VAL A 263 -1.68 -10.92 -16.70
N THR A 264 -1.64 -10.07 -17.73
CA THR A 264 -2.65 -9.00 -17.92
C THR A 264 -4.06 -9.59 -18.03
N ALA A 265 -4.24 -10.68 -18.77
CA ALA A 265 -5.53 -11.37 -18.87
C ALA A 265 -6.00 -11.97 -17.52
N MET A 266 -5.07 -12.43 -16.68
CA MET A 266 -5.36 -12.88 -15.32
C MET A 266 -5.81 -11.71 -14.43
N PHE A 267 -5.18 -10.54 -14.55
CA PHE A 267 -5.62 -9.30 -13.89
C PHE A 267 -6.99 -8.82 -14.38
N GLU A 268 -7.27 -8.90 -15.68
CA GLU A 268 -8.60 -8.55 -16.21
C GLU A 268 -9.69 -9.47 -15.66
N THR A 269 -9.40 -10.77 -15.55
CA THR A 269 -10.35 -11.71 -14.94
C THR A 269 -10.63 -11.36 -13.47
N ALA A 270 -9.62 -10.88 -12.74
CA ALA A 270 -9.80 -10.37 -11.38
C ALA A 270 -10.57 -9.04 -11.36
N ASN A 271 -10.32 -8.13 -12.29
CA ASN A 271 -11.02 -6.85 -12.44
C ASN A 271 -12.52 -7.06 -12.76
N GLU A 272 -12.87 -8.06 -13.56
CA GLU A 272 -14.25 -8.44 -13.86
C GLU A 272 -15.07 -8.77 -12.60
N PHE A 273 -14.46 -9.36 -11.56
CA PHE A 273 -15.12 -9.59 -10.28
C PHE A 273 -15.64 -8.28 -9.67
N PHE A 274 -14.80 -7.24 -9.65
CA PHE A 274 -15.17 -5.92 -9.13
C PHE A 274 -16.23 -5.24 -9.98
N VAL A 275 -16.04 -5.24 -11.31
CA VAL A 275 -17.01 -4.67 -12.26
C VAL A 275 -18.36 -5.37 -12.14
N SER A 276 -18.39 -6.69 -11.93
CA SER A 276 -19.63 -7.46 -11.75
C SER A 276 -20.43 -7.07 -10.50
N MET A 277 -19.77 -6.46 -9.49
CA MET A 277 -20.42 -5.90 -8.30
C MET A 277 -20.86 -4.44 -8.48
N GLY A 278 -20.66 -3.87 -9.68
CA GLY A 278 -20.94 -2.46 -9.97
C GLY A 278 -19.84 -1.50 -9.52
N LEU A 279 -18.64 -2.00 -9.22
CA LEU A 279 -17.49 -1.18 -8.87
C LEU A 279 -16.78 -0.64 -10.12
N THR A 280 -15.84 0.29 -9.91
CA THR A 280 -15.15 0.97 -11.01
C THR A 280 -14.16 0.04 -11.69
N ASN A 281 -14.04 0.12 -13.01
CA ASN A 281 -13.01 -0.62 -13.74
C ASN A 281 -11.61 -0.09 -13.39
N MET A 282 -10.70 -0.99 -13.06
CA MET A 282 -9.34 -0.70 -12.59
C MET A 282 -8.23 -1.03 -13.60
N SER A 283 -8.55 -1.21 -14.89
CA SER A 283 -7.57 -1.59 -15.92
C SER A 283 -6.38 -0.64 -16.04
N VAL A 284 -6.57 0.64 -15.66
CA VAL A 284 -5.47 1.62 -15.58
C VAL A 284 -4.35 1.18 -14.62
N ALA A 285 -4.66 0.38 -13.60
CA ALA A 285 -3.72 -0.02 -12.55
C ALA A 285 -2.80 -1.18 -12.92
N PHE A 286 -3.11 -1.92 -13.98
CA PHE A 286 -2.31 -3.03 -14.47
C PHE A 286 -2.01 -2.92 -15.98
N GLY A 287 -2.11 -1.70 -16.53
CA GLY A 287 -1.69 -1.39 -17.89
C GLY A 287 -0.18 -1.15 -18.01
N ASN A 288 0.24 -0.47 -19.08
CA ASN A 288 1.64 -0.32 -19.50
C ASN A 288 2.61 0.31 -18.45
N LYS A 289 2.09 1.01 -17.44
CA LYS A 289 2.91 1.63 -16.39
C LYS A 289 3.13 0.71 -15.18
N ALA A 290 2.35 -0.36 -15.05
CA ALA A 290 2.43 -1.28 -13.93
C ALA A 290 3.59 -2.28 -14.09
N LEU A 291 4.03 -2.87 -12.98
CA LEU A 291 4.98 -3.98 -12.99
C LEU A 291 4.25 -5.21 -12.47
N ILE A 292 3.64 -5.96 -13.37
CA ILE A 292 2.88 -7.18 -13.04
C ILE A 292 3.65 -8.46 -13.37
N VAL A 293 4.77 -8.36 -14.09
CA VAL A 293 5.71 -9.44 -14.39
C VAL A 293 7.11 -8.98 -14.01
N LYS A 294 7.92 -9.87 -13.39
CA LYS A 294 9.31 -9.55 -13.07
C LYS A 294 10.14 -9.41 -14.36
N PRO A 295 10.81 -8.27 -14.62
CA PRO A 295 11.76 -8.16 -15.72
C PRO A 295 12.96 -9.09 -15.51
N GLU A 296 13.51 -9.66 -16.59
CA GLU A 296 14.67 -10.56 -16.51
C GLU A 296 15.97 -9.84 -16.17
N ASP A 297 16.08 -8.57 -16.58
CA ASP A 297 17.28 -7.74 -16.53
C ASP A 297 17.37 -6.84 -15.30
N LYS A 298 16.34 -6.83 -14.44
CA LYS A 298 16.25 -5.94 -13.28
C LYS A 298 16.02 -6.70 -11.99
N GLU A 299 16.70 -6.25 -10.93
CA GLU A 299 16.32 -6.64 -9.57
C GLU A 299 15.26 -5.67 -9.06
N VAL A 300 14.15 -6.21 -8.57
CA VAL A 300 12.95 -5.43 -8.21
C VAL A 300 12.44 -5.87 -6.85
N VAL A 301 11.79 -4.96 -6.13
CA VAL A 301 11.07 -5.31 -4.90
C VAL A 301 9.79 -6.06 -5.29
N CYS A 302 9.82 -7.40 -5.23
CA CYS A 302 8.73 -8.27 -5.69
C CYS A 302 7.52 -8.40 -4.75
N SER A 303 7.59 -7.88 -3.52
CA SER A 303 6.45 -7.89 -2.60
C SER A 303 5.25 -7.20 -3.25
N PRO A 304 4.08 -7.87 -3.35
CA PRO A 304 2.87 -7.27 -3.91
C PRO A 304 2.51 -5.98 -3.17
N ASN A 305 2.20 -4.92 -3.92
CA ASN A 305 1.60 -3.71 -3.39
C ASN A 305 0.90 -2.87 -4.48
N ALA A 306 0.02 -1.99 -4.03
CA ALA A 306 -0.73 -1.03 -4.84
C ALA A 306 -0.26 0.41 -4.57
N TRP A 307 -0.25 1.25 -5.61
CA TRP A 307 0.25 2.62 -5.59
C TRP A 307 -0.77 3.63 -6.10
N GLU A 308 -0.85 4.78 -5.43
CA GLU A 308 -1.51 6.01 -5.91
C GLU A 308 -0.42 7.06 -6.18
N PHE A 309 -0.28 7.49 -7.43
CA PHE A 309 0.61 8.58 -7.83
C PHE A 309 -0.15 9.91 -7.94
N SER A 310 -1.40 9.83 -8.40
CA SER A 310 -2.28 10.98 -8.55
C SER A 310 -3.73 10.49 -8.62
N LYS A 311 -4.67 11.43 -8.80
CA LYS A 311 -6.11 11.11 -8.95
C LYS A 311 -6.43 10.18 -10.13
N ASP A 312 -5.52 10.09 -11.11
CA ASP A 312 -5.72 9.38 -12.37
C ASP A 312 -4.58 8.41 -12.71
N ASP A 313 -3.61 8.22 -11.80
CA ASP A 313 -2.47 7.31 -12.02
C ASP A 313 -2.33 6.41 -10.79
N PHE A 314 -2.78 5.17 -10.96
CA PHE A 314 -2.71 4.09 -9.99
C PHE A 314 -1.97 2.93 -10.63
N ARG A 315 -1.21 2.15 -9.85
CA ARG A 315 -0.40 1.04 -10.40
C ARG A 315 -0.29 -0.10 -9.39
N VAL A 316 -0.27 -1.33 -9.89
CA VAL A 316 0.11 -2.52 -9.11
C VAL A 316 1.56 -2.87 -9.42
N LYS A 317 2.32 -3.22 -8.37
CA LYS A 317 3.65 -3.81 -8.48
C LYS A 317 3.67 -5.16 -7.81
N MET A 318 3.81 -6.21 -8.60
CA MET A 318 3.81 -7.60 -8.16
C MET A 318 4.58 -8.46 -9.16
N CYS A 319 5.49 -9.30 -8.68
CA CYS A 319 6.13 -10.33 -9.50
C CYS A 319 5.21 -11.54 -9.61
N THR A 320 4.22 -11.46 -10.50
CA THR A 320 3.13 -12.43 -10.56
C THR A 320 3.58 -13.77 -11.14
N THR A 321 3.16 -14.85 -10.50
CA THR A 321 3.25 -16.22 -10.99
C THR A 321 1.86 -16.78 -11.26
N ILE A 322 1.71 -17.65 -12.27
CA ILE A 322 0.41 -18.23 -12.61
C ILE A 322 0.10 -19.37 -11.62
N ASN A 323 -0.58 -19.04 -10.52
CA ASN A 323 -1.08 -20.01 -9.55
C ASN A 323 -2.24 -19.42 -8.72
N GLN A 324 -2.91 -20.27 -7.95
CA GLN A 324 -4.06 -19.87 -7.14
C GLN A 324 -3.71 -18.79 -6.10
N LYS A 325 -2.53 -18.86 -5.48
CA LYS A 325 -2.11 -17.91 -4.43
C LYS A 325 -2.00 -16.49 -5.01
N ASP A 326 -1.32 -16.35 -6.14
CA ASP A 326 -1.11 -15.05 -6.77
C ASP A 326 -2.41 -14.55 -7.41
N PHE A 327 -3.25 -15.42 -7.97
CA PHE A 327 -4.60 -15.05 -8.43
C PHE A 327 -5.46 -14.43 -7.31
N ILE A 328 -5.42 -14.99 -6.10
CA ILE A 328 -6.09 -14.39 -4.93
C ILE A 328 -5.43 -13.07 -4.54
N THR A 329 -4.10 -13.00 -4.59
CA THR A 329 -3.34 -11.81 -4.22
C THR A 329 -3.64 -10.63 -5.15
N ILE A 330 -3.84 -10.89 -6.45
CA ILE A 330 -4.30 -9.86 -7.40
C ILE A 330 -5.60 -9.21 -6.93
N HIS A 331 -6.57 -10.00 -6.46
CA HIS A 331 -7.83 -9.44 -5.95
C HIS A 331 -7.64 -8.60 -4.69
N HIS A 332 -6.69 -8.98 -3.82
CA HIS A 332 -6.32 -8.16 -2.66
C HIS A 332 -5.75 -6.80 -3.12
N GLU A 333 -4.78 -6.79 -4.04
CA GLU A 333 -4.16 -5.56 -4.55
C GLU A 333 -5.14 -4.67 -5.33
N LEU A 334 -6.03 -5.27 -6.14
CA LEU A 334 -7.11 -4.54 -6.79
C LEU A 334 -8.11 -3.97 -5.77
N GLY A 335 -8.27 -4.60 -4.60
CA GLY A 335 -9.03 -4.03 -3.49
C GLY A 335 -8.45 -2.70 -3.00
N HIS A 336 -7.13 -2.58 -2.89
CA HIS A 336 -6.46 -1.32 -2.56
C HIS A 336 -6.66 -0.26 -3.65
N ILE A 337 -6.47 -0.63 -4.93
CA ILE A 337 -6.72 0.26 -6.07
C ILE A 337 -8.16 0.79 -6.05
N GLN A 338 -9.14 -0.09 -5.82
CA GLN A 338 -10.53 0.30 -5.73
C GLN A 338 -10.76 1.31 -4.61
N TYR A 339 -10.09 1.14 -3.47
CA TYR A 339 -10.19 2.09 -2.36
C TYR A 339 -9.57 3.44 -2.72
N PHE A 340 -8.39 3.45 -3.37
CA PHE A 340 -7.74 4.66 -3.88
C PHE A 340 -8.65 5.45 -4.82
N MET A 341 -9.27 4.75 -5.78
CA MET A 341 -10.17 5.37 -6.75
C MET A 341 -11.43 5.95 -6.10
N ASN A 342 -11.92 5.36 -5.00
CA ASN A 342 -13.11 5.84 -4.30
C ASN A 342 -12.88 7.16 -3.56
N TYR A 343 -11.71 7.34 -2.92
CA TYR A 343 -11.41 8.56 -2.18
C TYR A 343 -10.64 9.63 -2.98
N ARG A 344 -10.32 9.38 -4.27
CA ARG A 344 -9.44 10.24 -5.10
C ARG A 344 -9.85 11.71 -5.17
N ASN A 345 -11.14 12.00 -4.96
CA ASN A 345 -11.67 13.36 -5.00
C ASN A 345 -11.63 14.08 -3.65
N LEU A 346 -11.26 13.40 -2.57
CA LEU A 346 -11.04 14.03 -1.27
C LEU A 346 -9.78 14.92 -1.30
N PRO A 347 -9.70 15.90 -0.37
CA PRO A 347 -8.46 16.58 -0.04
C PRO A 347 -7.34 15.59 0.22
N VAL A 348 -6.11 15.92 -0.20
CA VAL A 348 -4.93 15.05 -0.06
C VAL A 348 -4.76 14.54 1.38
N THR A 349 -5.06 15.39 2.36
CA THR A 349 -5.00 15.05 3.80
C THR A 349 -5.97 13.95 4.23
N PHE A 350 -6.98 13.63 3.41
CA PHE A 350 -8.00 12.62 3.69
C PHE A 350 -7.96 11.43 2.73
N ARG A 351 -6.95 11.35 1.85
CA ARG A 351 -6.74 10.20 0.96
C ARG A 351 -5.97 9.09 1.66
N GLU A 352 -6.62 8.54 2.67
CA GLU A 352 -6.16 7.36 3.41
C GLU A 352 -7.38 6.65 4.00
N GLY A 353 -7.21 5.38 4.36
CA GLY A 353 -8.24 4.61 5.06
C GLY A 353 -8.64 5.27 6.38
N ALA A 354 -9.84 4.96 6.85
CA ALA A 354 -10.36 5.51 8.11
C ALA A 354 -9.40 5.28 9.30
N ASN A 355 -8.68 4.16 9.27
CA ASN A 355 -7.45 3.89 10.01
C ASN A 355 -6.59 2.90 9.20
N SER A 356 -5.38 2.61 9.68
CA SER A 356 -4.44 1.72 8.97
C SER A 356 -4.98 0.31 8.70
N GLY A 357 -5.90 -0.19 9.52
CA GLY A 357 -6.49 -1.52 9.33
C GLY A 357 -7.54 -1.59 8.22
N PHE A 358 -8.15 -0.47 7.83
CA PHE A 358 -9.22 -0.47 6.82
C PHE A 358 -8.71 -0.78 5.41
N HIS A 359 -7.51 -0.32 5.04
CA HIS A 359 -6.91 -0.64 3.74
C HIS A 359 -6.75 -2.16 3.57
N GLU A 360 -6.07 -2.80 4.51
CA GLU A 360 -5.83 -4.24 4.50
C GLU A 360 -7.13 -5.05 4.56
N ALA A 361 -8.08 -4.62 5.39
CA ALA A 361 -9.35 -5.33 5.54
C ALA A 361 -10.18 -5.33 4.24
N ILE A 362 -10.18 -4.22 3.47
CA ILE A 362 -10.89 -4.17 2.20
C ILE A 362 -10.31 -5.17 1.20
N GLY A 363 -8.99 -5.19 1.03
CA GLY A 363 -8.31 -6.17 0.17
C GLY A 363 -8.63 -7.61 0.57
N ASP A 364 -8.56 -7.92 1.86
CA ASP A 364 -8.79 -9.27 2.38
C ASP A 364 -10.25 -9.73 2.28
N VAL A 365 -11.23 -8.86 2.52
CA VAL A 365 -12.67 -9.22 2.41
C VAL A 365 -13.03 -9.65 1.00
N LEU A 366 -12.47 -8.98 0.00
CA LEU A 366 -12.68 -9.31 -1.42
C LEU A 366 -11.99 -10.64 -1.76
N ALA A 367 -10.74 -10.80 -1.35
CA ALA A 367 -9.99 -12.05 -1.53
C ALA A 367 -10.68 -13.25 -0.86
N LEU A 368 -11.35 -13.08 0.28
CA LEU A 368 -12.12 -14.13 0.94
C LEU A 368 -13.29 -14.64 0.08
N SER A 369 -13.96 -13.75 -0.66
CA SER A 369 -15.08 -14.13 -1.54
C SER A 369 -14.59 -14.94 -2.74
N VAL A 370 -13.44 -14.55 -3.29
CA VAL A 370 -12.79 -15.20 -4.45
C VAL A 370 -12.29 -16.60 -4.10
N ARG A 371 -11.84 -16.80 -2.86
CA ARG A 371 -11.32 -18.08 -2.34
C ARG A 371 -12.36 -19.20 -2.20
N THR A 372 -13.62 -18.98 -2.55
CA THR A 372 -14.67 -19.97 -2.37
C THR A 372 -14.74 -20.93 -3.57
N PRO A 373 -15.00 -22.24 -3.36
CA PRO A 373 -15.24 -23.18 -4.46
C PRO A 373 -16.32 -22.68 -5.43
N LYS A 374 -17.41 -22.15 -4.88
CA LYS A 374 -18.55 -21.59 -5.64
C LYS A 374 -18.11 -20.48 -6.59
N HIS A 375 -17.20 -19.61 -6.17
CA HIS A 375 -16.67 -18.57 -7.05
C HIS A 375 -15.81 -19.19 -8.15
N MET A 376 -14.88 -20.08 -7.80
CA MET A 376 -14.00 -20.77 -8.76
C MET A 376 -14.78 -21.57 -9.81
N GLU A 377 -15.88 -22.21 -9.41
CA GLU A 377 -16.83 -22.88 -10.33
C GLU A 377 -17.49 -21.89 -11.28
N LYS A 378 -18.00 -20.77 -10.76
CA LYS A 378 -18.67 -19.74 -11.55
C LYS A 378 -17.78 -19.16 -12.65
N ILE A 379 -16.48 -19.02 -12.39
CA ILE A 379 -15.49 -18.50 -13.35
C ILE A 379 -14.83 -19.59 -14.20
N GLY A 380 -15.26 -20.85 -14.05
CA GLY A 380 -14.81 -21.99 -14.84
C GLY A 380 -13.42 -22.52 -14.48
N LEU A 381 -12.89 -22.17 -13.31
CA LEU A 381 -11.59 -22.67 -12.81
C LEU A 381 -11.72 -23.94 -11.95
N LEU A 382 -12.93 -24.29 -11.53
CA LEU A 382 -13.23 -25.52 -10.81
C LEU A 382 -14.41 -26.22 -11.49
N GLN A 383 -14.30 -27.52 -11.78
CA GLN A 383 -15.39 -28.30 -12.36
C GLN A 383 -16.20 -28.97 -11.25
N THR A 384 -17.53 -28.90 -11.32
CA THR A 384 -18.41 -29.65 -10.44
C THR A 384 -18.70 -31.00 -11.09
N GLU A 385 -18.08 -32.09 -10.63
CA GLU A 385 -18.58 -33.42 -10.99
C GLU A 385 -19.90 -33.69 -10.26
N ALA A 386 -20.87 -34.24 -10.98
CA ALA A 386 -22.16 -34.67 -10.43
C ALA A 386 -21.95 -35.88 -9.49
N GLY A 387 -21.54 -35.62 -8.25
CA GLY A 387 -21.44 -36.63 -7.20
C GLY A 387 -20.12 -36.62 -6.41
N GLY A 388 -19.91 -35.60 -5.58
CA GLY A 388 -18.88 -35.60 -4.54
C GLY A 388 -17.60 -34.85 -4.91
N ASN A 389 -17.17 -33.97 -4.00
CA ASN A 389 -15.94 -33.18 -4.12
C ASN A 389 -14.71 -34.09 -4.33
N THR A 390 -14.22 -34.16 -5.55
CA THR A 390 -12.87 -34.63 -5.88
C THR A 390 -12.07 -33.43 -6.41
N GLY A 391 -11.34 -32.77 -5.53
CA GLY A 391 -10.18 -32.01 -6.00
C GLY A 391 -9.19 -33.01 -6.62
N VAL A 392 -8.66 -32.65 -7.78
CA VAL A 392 -7.72 -33.43 -8.60
C VAL A 392 -6.73 -34.20 -7.71
N SER A 393 -6.71 -35.52 -7.87
CA SER A 393 -5.80 -36.41 -7.17
C SER A 393 -4.36 -36.11 -7.60
N LYS A 394 -3.49 -35.76 -6.64
CA LYS A 394 -2.05 -35.96 -6.82
C LYS A 394 -1.77 -37.46 -6.80
N GLU A 395 -1.89 -38.10 -7.96
CA GLU A 395 -1.15 -39.33 -8.21
C GLU A 395 0.27 -38.98 -8.64
N SER A 396 1.18 -39.62 -7.93
CA SER A 396 2.63 -39.55 -8.05
C SER A 396 3.14 -39.98 -9.43
N THR A 397 4.09 -39.20 -9.97
CA THR A 397 5.37 -39.75 -10.46
C THR A 397 6.48 -38.74 -10.24
#